data_AF-A0A0B2P859-F1
#
_entry.id   AF-A0A0B2P859-F1
#
_cell.length_a   1.000
_cell.length_b   1.000
_cell.length_c   1.000
_cell.angle_alpha   90.00
_cell.angle_beta   90.00
_cell.angle_gamma   90.00
#
_symmetry.space_group_name_H-M   'P 1'
#
loop_
_entity.id
_entity.type
_entity.pdbx_description
1 polymer ?
#
loop_
_entity_poly.entity_id
_entity_poly.type
_entity_poly.pdbx_seq_one_letter_code
_entity_poly.pdbx_strand_id
1 'polypeptide(L)'
;MEYYKIQLVAIVSLMLVLPNTQGWGEDGHAIIISSFYELEHSRLSDSAVDAVKNLLPEYAQNDLGNVCSWADRVRFYLHWSGPLHFADTPGNL
;
A
#
# COMPACT_ATOMS: atom_id res chain seq x y z
N MET A 1 10.02 31.97 -13.09
CA MET A 1 10.98 31.17 -12.30
C MET A 1 10.82 31.35 -10.79
N GLU A 2 10.62 32.55 -10.27
CA GLU A 2 10.47 32.74 -8.81
C GLU A 2 9.18 32.13 -8.23
N TYR A 3 8.07 32.13 -9.00
CA TYR A 3 6.79 31.56 -8.56
C TYR A 3 6.85 30.06 -8.26
N TYR A 4 7.49 29.25 -9.11
CA TYR A 4 7.59 27.81 -8.87
C TYR A 4 8.41 27.51 -7.62
N LYS A 5 9.42 28.35 -7.31
CA LYS A 5 10.25 28.19 -6.10
C LYS A 5 9.43 28.48 -4.85
N ILE A 6 8.65 29.56 -4.86
CA ILE A 6 7.77 29.91 -3.74
C ILE A 6 6.71 28.82 -3.52
N GLN A 7 6.11 28.29 -4.59
CA GLN A 7 5.17 27.18 -4.52
C GLN A 7 5.82 25.92 -3.94
N LEU A 8 7.03 25.58 -4.38
CA LEU A 8 7.74 24.40 -3.91
C LEU A 8 8.13 24.51 -2.43
N VAL A 9 8.62 25.69 -2.00
CA VAL A 9 8.89 25.98 -0.58
C VAL A 9 7.62 25.90 0.25
N ALA A 10 6.50 26.43 -0.23
CA ALA A 10 5.21 26.35 0.46
C ALA A 10 4.72 24.91 0.61
N ILE A 11 4.81 24.09 -0.45
CA ILE A 11 4.43 22.67 -0.43
C ILE A 11 5.29 21.87 0.55
N VAL A 12 6.62 22.04 0.49
CA VAL A 12 7.54 21.33 1.40
C VAL A 12 7.32 21.77 2.85
N SER A 13 7.12 23.06 3.08
CA SER A 13 6.80 23.57 4.41
C SER A 13 5.49 22.98 4.93
N LEU A 14 4.45 22.89 4.09
CA LEU A 14 3.17 22.29 4.45
C LEU A 14 3.30 20.80 4.81
N MET A 15 4.07 20.04 4.04
CA MET A 15 4.33 18.61 4.31
C MET A 15 4.98 18.38 5.68
N LEU A 16 5.83 19.29 6.15
CA LEU A 16 6.50 19.19 7.45
C LEU A 16 5.57 19.43 8.65
N VAL A 17 4.40 20.06 8.44
CA VAL A 17 3.43 20.35 9.51
C VAL A 17 2.35 19.27 9.61
N LEU A 18 2.22 18.40 8.59
CA LEU A 18 1.24 17.32 8.61
C LEU A 18 1.69 16.19 9.53
N PRO A 19 0.77 15.59 10.32
CA PRO A 19 1.08 14.42 11.13
C PRO A 19 1.64 13.31 10.25
N ASN A 20 2.75 12.70 10.69
CA ASN A 20 3.32 11.53 10.02
C ASN A 20 2.38 10.33 10.20
N THR A 21 1.54 10.08 9.22
CA THR A 21 0.78 8.83 9.14
C THR A 21 1.73 7.71 8.75
N GLN A 22 1.87 6.69 9.61
CA GLN A 22 2.61 5.47 9.27
C GLN A 22 1.74 4.64 8.33
N GLY A 23 2.07 4.63 7.05
CA GLY A 23 1.31 3.91 6.03
C GLY A 23 2.12 3.69 4.77
N TRP A 24 1.61 2.80 3.92
CA TRP A 24 2.20 2.49 2.63
C TRP A 24 1.34 3.08 1.51
N GLY A 25 1.98 3.52 0.43
CA GLY A 25 1.31 3.77 -0.85
C GLY A 25 1.32 2.51 -1.71
N GLU A 26 0.88 2.64 -2.96
CA GLU A 26 0.84 1.54 -3.95
C GLU A 26 2.17 0.77 -4.02
N ASP A 27 3.28 1.50 -4.16
CA ASP A 27 4.62 0.91 -4.26
C ASP A 27 5.02 0.20 -2.96
N GLY A 28 4.64 0.75 -1.79
CA GLY A 28 4.94 0.13 -0.51
C GLY A 28 4.19 -1.19 -0.31
N HIS A 29 2.93 -1.23 -0.73
CA HIS A 29 2.13 -2.46 -0.74
C HIS A 29 2.74 -3.52 -1.66
N ALA A 30 3.14 -3.13 -2.87
CA ALA A 30 3.78 -4.03 -3.83
C ALA A 30 5.12 -4.57 -3.31
N ILE A 31 6.01 -3.69 -2.83
CA ILE A 31 7.35 -4.07 -2.35
C ILE A 31 7.27 -5.11 -1.22
N ILE A 32 6.38 -4.90 -0.25
CA ILE A 32 6.21 -5.85 0.86
C ILE A 32 5.84 -7.21 0.29
N ILE A 33 4.77 -7.29 -0.49
CA ILE A 33 4.25 -8.58 -0.98
C ILE A 33 5.22 -9.27 -1.94
N SER A 34 5.80 -8.55 -2.90
CA SER A 34 6.75 -9.12 -3.84
C SER A 34 7.94 -9.75 -3.10
N SER A 35 8.40 -9.13 -2.00
CA SER A 35 9.47 -9.68 -1.16
C SER A 35 9.09 -10.99 -0.43
N PHE A 36 7.80 -11.28 -0.24
CA PHE A 36 7.33 -12.52 0.40
C PHE A 36 6.96 -13.60 -0.63
N TYR A 37 6.52 -13.20 -1.83
CA TYR A 37 5.87 -14.06 -2.81
C TYR A 37 6.73 -14.35 -4.05
N GLU A 38 7.94 -13.77 -4.16
CA GLU A 38 8.85 -14.01 -5.29
C GLU A 38 9.17 -15.51 -5.49
N LEU A 39 8.89 -16.06 -6.66
CA LEU A 39 8.90 -17.52 -6.91
C LEU A 39 10.24 -18.21 -6.60
N GLU A 40 11.36 -17.51 -6.76
CA GLU A 40 12.70 -18.06 -6.55
C GLU A 40 13.15 -17.97 -5.08
N HIS A 41 12.61 -17.00 -4.32
CA HIS A 41 13.00 -16.70 -2.93
C HIS A 41 11.78 -16.54 -2.00
N SER A 42 10.72 -17.28 -2.31
CA SER A 42 9.44 -17.14 -1.64
C SER A 42 9.59 -17.52 -0.18
N ARG A 43 9.04 -16.68 0.70
CA ARG A 43 8.91 -16.98 2.13
C ARG A 43 7.71 -17.88 2.43
N LEU A 44 6.94 -18.24 1.39
CA LEU A 44 5.78 -19.09 1.44
C LEU A 44 6.17 -20.54 1.11
N SER A 45 5.41 -21.50 1.62
CA SER A 45 5.52 -22.89 1.17
C SER A 45 4.97 -23.03 -0.26
N ASP A 46 5.44 -24.04 -0.99
CA ASP A 46 4.96 -24.33 -2.35
C ASP A 46 3.43 -24.45 -2.41
N SER A 47 2.83 -25.11 -1.41
CA SER A 47 1.37 -25.24 -1.29
C SER A 47 0.65 -23.89 -1.13
N ALA A 48 1.25 -22.92 -0.44
CA ALA A 48 0.69 -21.59 -0.27
C ALA A 48 0.86 -20.76 -1.54
N VAL A 49 2.00 -20.87 -2.23
CA VAL A 49 2.23 -20.24 -3.53
C VAL A 49 1.19 -20.73 -4.54
N ASP A 50 0.95 -22.04 -4.63
CA ASP A 50 -0.03 -22.62 -5.54
C ASP A 50 -1.46 -22.19 -5.20
N ALA A 51 -1.81 -22.14 -3.91
CA ALA A 51 -3.10 -21.64 -3.48
C ALA A 51 -3.31 -20.16 -3.87
N VAL A 52 -2.29 -19.31 -3.70
CA VAL A 52 -2.35 -17.90 -4.12
C VAL A 52 -2.53 -17.79 -5.63
N LYS A 53 -1.73 -18.50 -6.44
CA LYS A 53 -1.89 -18.51 -7.90
C LYS A 53 -3.29 -18.89 -8.34
N ASN A 54 -3.89 -19.88 -7.69
CA ASN A 54 -5.26 -20.33 -7.99
C ASN A 54 -6.35 -19.33 -7.61
N LEU A 55 -6.08 -18.43 -6.65
CA LEU A 55 -7.03 -17.40 -6.20
C LEU A 55 -6.86 -16.07 -6.95
N LEU A 56 -5.69 -15.84 -7.55
CA LEU A 56 -5.42 -14.61 -8.28
C LEU A 56 -6.27 -14.50 -9.56
N PRO A 57 -6.79 -13.30 -9.87
CA PRO A 57 -7.45 -13.08 -11.14
C PRO A 57 -6.42 -13.06 -12.29
N GLU A 58 -6.87 -13.39 -13.50
CA GLU A 58 -6.01 -13.50 -14.68
C GLU A 58 -5.18 -12.23 -14.96
N TYR A 59 -5.78 -11.05 -14.74
CA TYR A 59 -5.10 -9.77 -14.95
C TYR A 59 -3.91 -9.52 -13.99
N ALA A 60 -3.81 -10.27 -12.89
CA ALA A 60 -2.70 -10.18 -11.95
C ALA A 60 -1.43 -10.86 -12.47
N GLN A 61 -1.53 -11.68 -13.53
CA GLN A 61 -0.39 -12.37 -14.17
C GLN A 61 0.44 -13.22 -13.20
N ASN A 62 -0.24 -13.90 -12.26
CA ASN A 62 0.35 -14.65 -11.16
C ASN A 62 1.24 -13.84 -10.21
N ASP A 63 1.24 -12.50 -10.29
CA ASP A 63 1.95 -11.61 -9.38
C ASP A 63 0.97 -10.99 -8.39
N LEU A 64 1.09 -11.38 -7.12
CA LEU A 64 0.25 -10.85 -6.04
C LEU A 64 0.44 -9.34 -5.87
N GLY A 65 1.62 -8.79 -6.18
CA GLY A 65 1.92 -7.36 -6.12
C GLY A 65 0.95 -6.51 -6.92
N ASN A 66 0.52 -6.99 -8.09
CA ASN A 66 -0.41 -6.29 -8.99
C ASN A 66 -1.81 -6.05 -8.40
N VAL A 67 -2.18 -6.77 -7.34
CA VAL A 67 -3.50 -6.64 -6.68
C VAL A 67 -3.42 -6.13 -5.25
N CYS A 68 -2.23 -5.86 -4.71
CA CYS A 68 -2.06 -5.55 -3.29
C CYS A 68 -2.79 -4.29 -2.81
N SER A 69 -2.90 -3.28 -3.67
CA SER A 69 -3.60 -2.03 -3.34
C SER A 69 -5.08 -2.05 -3.73
N TRP A 70 -5.63 -3.21 -4.07
CA TRP A 70 -7.06 -3.36 -4.34
C TRP A 70 -7.91 -2.88 -3.16
N ALA A 71 -7.51 -3.20 -1.93
CA ALA A 71 -8.21 -2.79 -0.71
C ALA A 71 -8.34 -1.25 -0.61
N ASP A 72 -7.28 -0.51 -0.93
CA ASP A 72 -7.26 0.96 -0.90
C ASP A 72 -8.21 1.60 -1.93
N ARG A 73 -8.44 0.93 -3.05
CA ARG A 73 -9.39 1.38 -4.08
C ARG A 73 -10.82 1.09 -3.65
N VAL A 74 -11.09 -0.09 -3.11
CA VAL A 74 -12.46 -0.49 -2.77
C VAL A 74 -13.03 0.18 -1.53
N ARG A 75 -12.20 0.71 -0.62
CA ARG A 75 -12.68 1.40 0.60
C ARG A 75 -13.61 2.60 0.34
N PHE A 76 -13.55 3.20 -0.86
CA PHE A 76 -14.44 4.29 -1.27
C PHE A 76 -15.79 3.81 -1.79
N TYR A 77 -15.89 2.54 -2.21
CA TYR A 77 -17.15 1.92 -2.63
C TYR A 77 -17.76 1.11 -1.47
N LEU A 78 -16.91 0.36 -0.77
CA LEU A 78 -17.20 -0.41 0.43
C LEU A 78 -16.77 0.39 1.66
N HIS A 79 -17.51 1.46 1.97
CA HIS A 79 -17.17 2.41 3.04
C HIS A 79 -16.86 1.77 4.40
N TRP A 80 -17.50 0.64 4.72
CA TRP A 80 -17.27 -0.10 5.95
C TRP A 80 -15.84 -0.64 6.07
N SER A 81 -15.12 -0.83 4.95
CA SER A 81 -13.76 -1.36 4.97
C SER A 81 -12.73 -0.30 5.32
N GLY A 82 -13.06 1.00 5.22
CA GLY A 82 -12.13 2.10 5.49
C GLY A 82 -11.43 2.00 6.85
N PRO A 83 -12.18 1.82 7.96
CA PRO A 83 -11.61 1.64 9.29
C PRO A 83 -10.76 0.37 9.48
N LEU A 84 -10.76 -0.57 8.54
CA LEU A 84 -9.93 -1.79 8.63
C LEU A 84 -8.48 -1.57 8.22
N HIS A 85 -8.14 -0.41 7.64
CA HIS A 85 -6.79 -0.09 7.17
C HIS A 85 -5.87 0.42 8.29
N PHE A 86 -6.39 0.73 9.48
CA PHE A 86 -5.62 1.33 10.56
C PHE A 86 -6.16 0.89 11.93
N ALA A 87 -5.34 1.09 12.96
CA ALA A 87 -5.74 0.94 14.35
C ALA A 87 -5.39 2.24 15.07
N ASP A 88 -6.41 2.99 15.47
CA ASP A 88 -6.21 4.22 16.24
C ASP A 88 -5.67 3.88 17.63
N THR A 89 -4.61 4.57 18.04
CA THR A 89 -4.07 4.48 19.39
C THR A 89 -4.37 5.76 20.16
N PRO A 90 -4.50 5.70 21.49
CA PRO A 90 -4.60 6.92 22.29
C PRO A 90 -3.41 7.83 21.98
N GLY A 91 -3.67 9.12 21.71
CA GLY A 91 -2.59 10.11 21.67
C GLY A 91 -1.93 10.17 23.04
N ASN A 92 -0.61 10.32 23.08
CA ASN A 92 0.09 10.68 24.31
C ASN A 92 -0.56 11.98 24.84
N LEU A 93 -1.24 11.90 25.99
CA LEU A 93 -1.75 13.05 26.73
C LEU A 93 -0.61 13.91 27.27
#